data_AF-A0A1I6ER02-F1
#
_entry.id   AF-A0A1I6ER02-F1
#
_cell.length_a   1.000
_cell.length_b   1.000
_cell.length_c   1.000
_cell.angle_alpha   90.00
_cell.angle_beta   90.00
_cell.angle_gamma   90.00
#
_symmetry.space_group_name_H-M   'P 1'
#
loop_
_entity.id
_entity.type
_entity.pdbx_description
1 polymer ?
#
loop_
_entity_poly.entity_id
_entity_poly.type
_entity_poly.pdbx_seq_one_letter_code
_entity_poly.pdbx_strand_id
1 'polypeptide(L)'
;MSEQVVVFASAGYGDQAVLSSNLHQIWAITYGSGMRNDPRYTPSDVFETFPRPAPSEQLEQVGRTLEGERREIMIRRNIGLTKLYNLVNDSELADSVDQDVARLRAIHVELDRRVMDAYGWPDIALDHGFHTYRRMQRWTVHPAARVEILDRLLEENHRRAGGQQQSVRAPNEIEIPKAEGTLFD
;
A
#
# COMPACT_ATOMS: atom_id res chain seq x y z
N MET A 1 17.49 -15.80 -2.04
CA MET A 1 16.61 -16.23 -3.14
C MET A 1 15.81 -15.02 -3.60
N SER A 2 15.62 -14.83 -4.91
CA SER A 2 14.71 -13.80 -5.42
C SER A 2 13.34 -14.43 -5.61
N GLU A 3 12.37 -14.07 -4.79
CA GLU A 3 10.99 -14.46 -5.00
C GLU A 3 10.41 -13.62 -6.14
N GLN A 4 9.73 -14.26 -7.10
CA GLN A 4 9.08 -13.57 -8.21
C GLN A 4 7.57 -13.38 -7.97
N VAL A 5 7.00 -14.19 -7.08
CA VAL A 5 5.61 -14.13 -6.62
C VAL A 5 5.61 -14.50 -5.14
N VAL A 6 4.99 -13.66 -4.32
CA VAL A 6 4.76 -13.91 -2.89
C VAL A 6 3.30 -14.28 -2.71
N VAL A 7 3.03 -15.37 -1.98
CA VAL A 7 1.67 -15.85 -1.73
C VAL A 7 1.37 -15.77 -0.24
N PHE A 8 0.36 -14.98 0.13
CA PHE A 8 -0.17 -14.93 1.48
C PHE A 8 -1.41 -15.82 1.57
N ALA A 9 -1.33 -16.90 2.36
CA ALA A 9 -2.46 -17.77 2.63
C ALA A 9 -3.35 -17.12 3.71
N SER A 10 -4.23 -16.20 3.30
CA SER A 10 -5.25 -15.61 4.17
C SER A 10 -6.66 -15.96 3.67
N ALA A 11 -7.56 -16.20 4.62
CA ALA A 11 -8.98 -16.43 4.35
C ALA A 11 -9.82 -15.14 4.40
N GLY A 12 -9.22 -14.01 4.82
CA GLY A 12 -9.91 -12.74 5.03
C GLY A 12 -9.70 -11.76 3.88
N TYR A 13 -10.77 -11.11 3.44
CA TYR A 13 -10.68 -10.02 2.47
C TYR A 13 -10.13 -8.74 3.10
N GLY A 14 -10.08 -8.64 4.43
CA GLY A 14 -9.48 -7.51 5.14
C GLY A 14 -7.98 -7.41 4.87
N ASP A 15 -7.25 -8.53 4.88
CA ASP A 15 -5.83 -8.53 4.49
C ASP A 15 -5.67 -8.11 3.02
N GLN A 16 -6.52 -8.62 2.12
CA GLN A 16 -6.52 -8.22 0.71
C GLN A 16 -6.76 -6.72 0.55
N ALA A 17 -7.68 -6.13 1.32
CA ALA A 17 -7.95 -4.70 1.31
C ALA A 17 -6.69 -3.92 1.73
N VAL A 18 -6.11 -4.27 2.88
CA VAL A 18 -4.92 -3.61 3.41
C VAL A 18 -3.74 -3.69 2.42
N LEU A 19 -3.47 -4.86 1.86
CA LEU A 19 -2.39 -5.06 0.89
C LEU A 19 -2.63 -4.38 -0.46
N SER A 20 -3.88 -4.07 -0.79
CA SER A 20 -4.25 -3.34 -2.02
C SER A 20 -4.26 -1.81 -1.84
N SER A 21 -4.08 -1.31 -0.61
CA SER A 21 -4.14 0.11 -0.27
C SER A 21 -2.92 0.91 -0.75
N ASN A 22 -3.10 2.22 -0.93
CA ASN A 22 -2.01 3.15 -1.13
C ASN A 22 -1.05 3.16 0.07
N LEU A 23 -1.53 2.93 1.30
CA LEU A 23 -0.67 2.87 2.49
C LEU A 23 0.37 1.74 2.38
N HIS A 24 -0.09 0.55 2.01
CA HIS A 24 0.81 -0.59 1.82
C HIS A 24 1.71 -0.38 0.60
N GLN A 25 1.19 0.18 -0.49
CA GLN A 25 1.99 0.52 -1.66
C GLN A 25 3.11 1.53 -1.34
N ILE A 26 2.80 2.59 -0.56
CA ILE A 26 3.77 3.59 -0.13
C ILE A 26 4.88 2.91 0.69
N TRP A 27 4.52 2.07 1.67
CA TRP A 27 5.49 1.31 2.47
C TRP A 27 6.36 0.39 1.59
N ALA A 28 5.74 -0.39 0.70
CA ALA A 28 6.43 -1.32 -0.19
C ALA A 28 7.39 -0.63 -1.17
N ILE A 29 7.03 0.55 -1.68
CA ILE A 29 7.90 1.34 -2.57
C ILE A 29 9.07 1.96 -1.79
N THR A 30 8.86 2.34 -0.53
CA THR A 30 9.88 2.99 0.30
C THR A 30 10.89 1.99 0.86
N TYR A 31 10.42 0.85 1.40
CA TYR A 31 11.25 -0.14 2.11
C TYR A 31 11.51 -1.42 1.31
N GLY A 32 10.81 -1.65 0.20
CA GLY A 32 11.11 -2.77 -0.68
C GLY A 32 12.53 -2.67 -1.25
N SER A 33 13.21 -3.81 -1.36
CA SER A 33 14.51 -3.88 -2.00
C SER A 33 14.38 -3.63 -3.51
N GLY A 34 15.34 -3.02 -4.22
CA GLY A 34 15.21 -2.86 -5.67
C GLY A 34 16.18 -1.85 -6.28
N MET A 35 16.34 -1.89 -7.61
CA MET A 35 17.14 -0.91 -8.35
C MET A 35 16.24 0.24 -8.85
N ARG A 36 16.55 1.47 -8.42
CA ARG A 36 15.96 2.74 -8.89
C ARG A 36 14.42 2.81 -8.84
N ASN A 37 13.77 2.33 -9.90
CA ASN A 37 12.35 2.54 -10.19
C ASN A 37 11.50 1.26 -10.09
N ASP A 38 12.13 0.09 -9.97
CA ASP A 38 11.43 -1.19 -9.86
C ASP A 38 11.64 -1.77 -8.45
N PRO A 39 10.80 -1.38 -7.48
CA PRO A 39 10.84 -1.97 -6.16
C PRO A 39 10.44 -3.45 -6.27
N ARG A 40 11.31 -4.33 -5.78
CA ARG A 40 11.05 -5.73 -5.55
C ARG A 40 10.38 -5.87 -4.18
N TYR A 41 9.28 -6.61 -4.17
CA TYR A 41 8.60 -6.93 -2.93
C TYR A 41 9.40 -7.99 -2.17
N THR A 42 9.98 -7.63 -1.03
CA THR A 42 10.65 -8.55 -0.11
C THR A 42 9.79 -8.70 1.15
N PRO A 43 9.19 -9.87 1.43
CA PRO A 43 8.27 -10.03 2.56
C PRO A 43 8.84 -9.63 3.92
N SER A 44 10.11 -9.96 4.20
CA SER A 44 10.78 -9.60 5.45
C SER A 44 10.89 -8.09 5.65
N ASP A 45 11.13 -7.34 4.57
CA ASP A 45 11.37 -5.89 4.63
C ASP A 45 10.08 -5.08 4.49
N VAL A 46 9.05 -5.69 3.91
CA VAL A 46 7.78 -5.03 3.57
C VAL A 46 6.62 -5.58 4.41
N PHE A 47 6.28 -6.86 4.26
CA PHE A 47 5.08 -7.41 4.89
C PHE A 47 5.24 -7.58 6.40
N GLU A 48 6.37 -8.10 6.84
CA GLU A 48 6.63 -8.37 8.27
C GLU A 48 6.83 -7.09 9.08
N THR A 49 7.33 -6.03 8.44
CA THR A 49 7.56 -4.71 9.06
C THR A 49 6.35 -3.79 8.93
N PHE A 50 5.47 -3.99 7.95
CA PHE A 50 4.31 -3.12 7.77
C PHE A 50 3.37 -3.20 8.98
N PRO A 51 3.09 -2.09 9.69
CA PRO A 51 2.33 -2.13 10.94
C PRO A 51 0.82 -2.25 10.68
N ARG A 52 0.36 -3.40 10.17
CA ARG A 52 -1.04 -3.63 9.75
C ARG A 52 -2.09 -3.11 10.74
N PRO A 53 -3.18 -2.48 10.28
CA PRO A 53 -4.23 -2.01 11.18
C PRO A 53 -4.97 -3.20 11.81
N ALA A 54 -5.77 -2.93 12.84
CA ALA A 54 -6.63 -3.96 13.41
C ALA A 54 -7.65 -4.46 12.36
N PRO A 55 -7.96 -5.77 12.30
CA PRO A 55 -9.02 -6.27 11.44
C PRO A 55 -10.36 -5.63 11.77
N SER A 56 -11.17 -5.34 10.75
CA SER A 56 -12.51 -4.79 10.93
C SER A 56 -13.46 -5.33 9.87
N GLU A 57 -14.76 -5.32 10.17
CA GLU A 57 -15.80 -5.70 9.21
C GLU A 57 -15.81 -4.79 7.99
N GLN A 58 -15.48 -3.51 8.18
CA GLN A 58 -15.38 -2.53 7.10
C GLN A 58 -14.26 -2.87 6.13
N LEU A 59 -13.10 -3.34 6.64
CA LEU A 59 -11.99 -3.80 5.81
C LEU A 59 -12.35 -5.08 5.04
N GLU A 60 -13.02 -6.03 5.70
CA GLU A 60 -13.54 -7.24 5.04
C GLU A 60 -14.50 -6.89 3.90
N GLN A 61 -15.45 -5.99 4.15
CA GLN A 61 -16.46 -5.60 3.19
C GLN A 61 -15.84 -4.90 1.97
N VAL A 62 -14.95 -3.91 2.17
CA VAL A 62 -14.34 -3.20 1.05
C VAL A 62 -13.37 -4.09 0.26
N GLY A 63 -12.69 -5.02 0.93
CA GLY A 63 -11.86 -6.03 0.28
C GLY A 63 -12.66 -6.97 -0.62
N ARG A 64 -13.84 -7.43 -0.15
CA ARG A 64 -14.77 -8.23 -0.97
C ARG A 64 -15.26 -7.45 -2.18
N THR A 65 -15.65 -6.19 -1.98
CA THR A 65 -16.09 -5.31 -3.07
C THR A 65 -15.00 -5.13 -4.11
N LEU A 66 -13.76 -4.83 -3.70
CA LEU A 66 -12.64 -4.71 -4.64
C LEU A 66 -12.42 -6.00 -5.44
N GLU A 67 -12.35 -7.15 -4.77
CA GLU A 67 -12.08 -8.42 -5.46
C GLU A 67 -13.21 -8.80 -6.42
N GLY A 68 -14.47 -8.64 -6.02
CA GLY A 68 -15.63 -8.93 -6.86
C GLY A 68 -15.63 -8.08 -8.12
N GLU A 69 -15.55 -6.76 -7.95
CA GLU A 69 -15.60 -5.79 -9.06
C GLU A 69 -14.42 -5.98 -10.02
N ARG A 70 -13.21 -6.16 -9.49
CA ARG A 70 -12.01 -6.42 -10.27
C ARG A 70 -12.17 -7.67 -11.14
N ARG A 71 -12.64 -8.77 -10.54
CA ARG A 71 -12.86 -10.04 -11.23
C ARG A 71 -13.93 -9.92 -12.33
N GLU A 72 -15.05 -9.28 -12.03
CA GLU A 72 -16.15 -9.09 -12.98
C GLU A 72 -15.72 -8.25 -14.18
N ILE A 73 -15.00 -7.15 -13.95
CA ILE A 73 -14.47 -6.28 -15.02
C ILE A 73 -13.50 -7.06 -15.91
N MET A 74 -12.58 -7.83 -15.31
CA MET A 74 -11.61 -8.65 -16.05
C MET A 74 -12.31 -9.67 -16.96
N ILE A 75 -13.34 -10.36 -16.45
CA ILE A 75 -14.13 -11.32 -17.23
C ILE A 75 -14.91 -10.61 -18.34
N ARG A 76 -15.68 -9.57 -17.99
CA ARG A 76 -16.52 -8.82 -18.93
C ARG A 76 -15.73 -8.21 -20.08
N ARG A 77 -14.50 -7.76 -19.82
CA ARG A 77 -13.63 -7.12 -20.82
C ARG A 77 -12.62 -8.06 -21.46
N ASN A 78 -12.52 -9.30 -20.98
CA ASN A 78 -11.50 -10.27 -21.37
C ASN A 78 -10.07 -9.68 -21.26
N ILE A 79 -9.74 -9.10 -20.10
CA ILE A 79 -8.42 -8.50 -19.84
C ILE A 79 -7.82 -9.03 -18.52
N GLY A 80 -6.49 -9.11 -18.48
CA GLY A 80 -5.74 -9.42 -17.27
C GLY A 80 -5.58 -8.23 -16.31
N LEU A 81 -5.13 -8.52 -15.09
CA LEU A 81 -4.90 -7.54 -14.02
C LEU A 81 -4.00 -6.38 -14.45
N THR A 82 -2.91 -6.68 -15.16
CA THR A 82 -1.97 -5.66 -15.67
C THR A 82 -2.66 -4.66 -16.58
N LYS A 83 -3.44 -5.14 -17.55
CA LYS A 83 -4.14 -4.26 -18.49
C LYS A 83 -5.24 -3.45 -17.79
N LEU A 84 -5.92 -4.05 -16.82
CA LEU A 84 -6.91 -3.34 -16.00
C LEU A 84 -6.26 -2.19 -15.20
N TYR A 85 -5.16 -2.44 -14.49
CA TYR A 85 -4.50 -1.40 -13.71
C TYR A 85 -3.76 -0.37 -14.57
N ASN A 86 -3.37 -0.70 -15.80
CA ASN A 86 -2.92 0.31 -16.76
C ASN A 86 -4.05 1.30 -17.07
N LEU A 87 -5.28 0.82 -17.30
CA LEU A 87 -6.44 1.70 -17.51
C LEU A 87 -6.77 2.54 -16.26
N VAL A 88 -6.71 1.95 -15.06
CA VAL A 88 -6.91 2.69 -13.81
C VAL A 88 -5.91 3.84 -13.67
N ASN A 89 -4.66 3.64 -14.11
CA ASN A 89 -3.60 4.65 -14.06
C ASN A 89 -3.50 5.53 -15.31
N ASP A 90 -4.37 5.38 -16.30
CA ASP A 90 -4.39 6.20 -17.50
C ASP A 90 -5.07 7.56 -17.22
N SER A 91 -4.26 8.62 -17.18
CA SER A 91 -4.71 10.00 -16.92
C SER A 91 -5.49 10.62 -18.08
N GLU A 92 -5.34 10.08 -19.30
CA GLU A 92 -6.10 10.52 -20.46
C GLU A 92 -7.49 9.87 -20.51
N LEU A 93 -7.71 8.80 -19.74
CA LEU A 93 -9.00 8.12 -19.63
C LEU A 93 -9.87 8.74 -18.54
N ALA A 94 -10.77 9.63 -18.94
CA ALA A 94 -11.73 10.26 -18.05
C ALA A 94 -12.77 9.27 -17.50
N ASP A 95 -13.15 9.44 -16.23
CA ASP A 95 -14.15 8.60 -15.54
C ASP A 95 -15.52 8.58 -16.24
N SER A 96 -15.88 9.67 -16.93
CA SER A 96 -17.14 9.75 -17.70
C SER A 96 -17.14 8.86 -18.95
N VAL A 97 -15.97 8.46 -19.45
CA VAL A 97 -15.81 7.63 -20.65
C VAL A 97 -15.83 6.15 -20.28
N ASP A 98 -15.25 5.79 -19.14
CA ASP A 98 -15.10 4.40 -18.72
C ASP A 98 -15.61 4.18 -17.29
N GLN A 99 -16.85 3.70 -17.19
CA GLN A 99 -17.52 3.48 -15.91
C GLN A 99 -16.87 2.37 -15.06
N ASP A 100 -16.26 1.35 -15.68
CA ASP A 100 -15.58 0.29 -14.91
C ASP A 100 -14.30 0.84 -14.25
N VAL A 101 -13.56 1.68 -14.98
CA VAL A 101 -12.37 2.35 -14.46
C VAL A 101 -12.75 3.36 -13.37
N ALA A 102 -13.78 4.18 -13.60
CA ALA A 102 -14.31 5.10 -12.60
C ALA A 102 -14.74 4.36 -11.32
N ARG A 103 -15.42 3.22 -11.48
CA ARG A 103 -15.84 2.37 -10.37
C ARG A 103 -14.64 1.86 -9.57
N LEU A 104 -13.61 1.35 -10.22
CA LEU A 104 -12.40 0.88 -9.53
C LEU A 104 -11.64 2.03 -8.84
N ARG A 105 -11.52 3.19 -9.46
CA ARG A 105 -10.92 4.38 -8.83
C ARG A 105 -11.68 4.76 -7.56
N ALA A 106 -13.01 4.78 -7.61
CA ALA A 106 -13.86 5.04 -6.45
C ALA A 106 -13.71 3.97 -5.35
N ILE A 107 -13.60 2.69 -5.70
CA ILE A 107 -13.34 1.61 -4.73
C ILE A 107 -12.00 1.81 -4.04
N HIS A 108 -10.94 2.20 -4.77
CA HIS A 108 -9.63 2.48 -4.17
C HIS A 108 -9.67 3.68 -3.22
N VAL A 109 -10.44 4.72 -3.56
CA VAL A 109 -10.67 5.86 -2.65
C VAL A 109 -11.33 5.39 -1.35
N GLU A 110 -12.40 4.59 -1.46
CA GLU A 110 -13.12 4.07 -0.30
C GLU A 110 -12.24 3.12 0.53
N LEU A 111 -11.50 2.23 -0.14
CA LEU A 111 -10.58 1.30 0.49
C LEU A 111 -9.53 2.03 1.32
N ASP A 112 -8.88 3.04 0.76
CA ASP A 112 -7.87 3.80 1.50
C ASP A 112 -8.50 4.53 2.70
N ARG A 113 -9.69 5.11 2.56
CA ARG A 113 -10.43 5.69 3.69
C ARG A 113 -10.69 4.68 4.79
N ARG A 114 -11.15 3.46 4.45
CA ARG A 114 -11.37 2.40 5.45
C ARG A 114 -10.09 1.94 6.13
N VAL A 115 -8.98 1.94 5.41
CA VAL A 115 -7.67 1.65 6.01
C VAL A 115 -7.26 2.79 6.95
N MET A 116 -7.43 4.06 6.58
CA MET A 116 -7.18 5.20 7.47
C MET A 116 -8.06 5.15 8.73
N ASP A 117 -9.35 4.85 8.58
CA ASP A 117 -10.28 4.67 9.70
C ASP A 117 -9.80 3.57 10.66
N ALA A 118 -9.31 2.44 10.11
CA ALA A 118 -8.80 1.32 10.91
C ALA A 118 -7.49 1.64 11.64
N TYR A 119 -6.73 2.62 11.16
CA TYR A 119 -5.59 3.20 11.88
C TYR A 119 -5.99 4.31 12.88
N GLY A 120 -7.22 4.82 12.80
CA GLY A 120 -7.66 5.98 13.57
C GLY A 120 -7.12 7.32 13.02
N TRP A 121 -6.86 7.40 11.71
CA TRP A 121 -6.33 8.59 11.03
C TRP A 121 -7.31 9.24 10.02
N PRO A 122 -8.58 9.49 10.38
CA PRO A 122 -9.56 10.06 9.46
C PRO A 122 -9.27 11.54 9.11
N ASP A 123 -8.33 12.17 9.81
CA ASP A 123 -7.96 13.57 9.70
C ASP A 123 -7.05 13.88 8.49
N ILE A 124 -6.45 12.86 7.88
CA ILE A 124 -5.58 13.03 6.71
C ILE A 124 -6.46 13.15 5.45
N ALA A 125 -6.42 14.33 4.81
CA ALA A 125 -7.04 14.53 3.50
C ALA A 125 -6.27 13.75 2.42
N LEU A 126 -6.88 12.68 1.90
CA LEU A 126 -6.22 11.79 0.93
C LEU A 126 -6.12 12.39 -0.48
N ASP A 127 -7.10 13.21 -0.88
CA ASP A 127 -7.14 13.95 -2.15
C ASP A 127 -6.65 13.14 -3.35
N HIS A 128 -7.27 11.97 -3.56
CA HIS A 128 -6.96 11.06 -4.66
C HIS A 128 -7.03 11.77 -6.02
N GLY A 129 -6.08 11.45 -6.87
CA GLY A 129 -6.01 11.95 -8.23
C GLY A 129 -4.78 11.42 -8.95
N PHE A 130 -4.46 12.03 -10.09
CA PHE A 130 -3.25 11.71 -10.82
C PHE A 130 -2.05 12.49 -10.29
N HIS A 131 -1.21 11.80 -9.52
CA HIS A 131 -0.02 12.39 -8.91
C HIS A 131 1.25 11.68 -9.39
N THR A 132 2.32 12.43 -9.52
CA THR A 132 3.61 11.92 -10.03
C THR A 132 4.57 11.64 -8.87
N TYR A 133 5.13 10.44 -8.85
CA TYR A 133 6.20 10.05 -7.92
C TYR A 133 7.31 9.31 -8.68
N ARG A 134 8.58 9.67 -8.45
CA ARG A 134 9.75 9.11 -9.17
C ARG A 134 9.55 9.01 -10.70
N ARG A 135 9.01 10.07 -11.31
CA ARG A 135 8.72 10.19 -12.76
C ARG A 135 7.61 9.25 -13.28
N MET A 136 6.82 8.65 -12.39
CA MET A 136 5.66 7.84 -12.75
C MET A 136 4.38 8.52 -12.24
N GLN A 137 3.44 8.82 -13.13
CA GLN A 137 2.12 9.31 -12.78
C GLN A 137 1.17 8.13 -12.56
N ARG A 138 0.39 8.17 -11.47
CA ARG A 138 -0.60 7.14 -11.13
C ARG A 138 -1.83 7.74 -10.48
N TRP A 139 -2.93 6.99 -10.51
CA TRP A 139 -4.07 7.26 -9.64
C TRP A 139 -3.69 6.88 -8.20
N THR A 140 -3.48 7.86 -7.34
CA THR A 140 -2.96 7.68 -5.97
C THR A 140 -3.36 8.85 -5.08
N VAL A 141 -2.97 8.82 -3.81
CA VAL A 141 -3.20 9.91 -2.84
C VAL A 141 -2.31 11.13 -3.14
N HIS A 142 -2.72 12.31 -2.70
CA HIS A 142 -1.96 13.55 -2.88
C HIS A 142 -0.55 13.47 -2.26
N PRO A 143 0.48 14.13 -2.83
CA PRO A 143 1.85 14.08 -2.31
C PRO A 143 1.98 14.45 -0.82
N ALA A 144 1.19 15.42 -0.33
CA ALA A 144 1.19 15.77 1.09
C ALA A 144 0.63 14.63 1.97
N ALA A 145 -0.46 14.00 1.56
CA ALA A 145 -1.04 12.84 2.24
C ALA A 145 -0.04 11.67 2.26
N ARG A 146 0.68 11.44 1.16
CA ARG A 146 1.72 10.41 1.07
C ARG A 146 2.81 10.58 2.12
N VAL A 147 3.29 11.80 2.34
CA VAL A 147 4.33 12.09 3.34
C VAL A 147 3.80 11.80 4.73
N GLU A 148 2.65 12.39 5.08
CA GLU A 148 2.02 12.20 6.39
C GLU A 148 1.70 10.72 6.69
N ILE A 149 1.17 9.98 5.70
CA ILE A 149 0.92 8.53 5.82
C ILE A 149 2.21 7.78 6.14
N LEU A 150 3.30 8.08 5.43
CA LEU A 150 4.58 7.40 5.64
C LEU A 150 5.13 7.69 7.03
N ASP A 151 5.05 8.95 7.48
CA ASP A 151 5.52 9.35 8.81
C ASP A 151 4.72 8.66 9.92
N ARG A 152 3.38 8.62 9.84
CA ARG A 152 2.56 7.90 10.83
C ARG A 152 2.75 6.39 10.81
N LEU A 153 2.96 5.81 9.63
CA LEU A 153 3.30 4.38 9.52
C LEU A 153 4.64 4.08 10.19
N LEU A 154 5.64 4.95 10.02
CA LEU A 154 6.93 4.82 10.68
C LEU A 154 6.82 4.91 12.21
N GLU A 155 6.09 5.91 12.70
CA GLU A 155 5.83 6.08 14.13
C GLU A 155 5.10 4.85 14.71
N GLU A 156 4.07 4.36 14.02
CA GLU A 156 3.29 3.20 14.44
C GLU A 156 4.14 1.92 14.44
N ASN A 157 5.01 1.74 13.43
CA ASN A 157 5.96 0.64 13.40
C ASN A 157 6.91 0.68 14.61
N HIS A 158 7.55 1.82 14.88
CA HIS A 158 8.45 1.99 16.01
C HIS A 158 7.74 1.78 17.35
N ARG A 159 6.52 2.32 17.51
CA ARG A 159 5.71 2.14 18.71
C ARG A 159 5.43 0.67 19.00
N ARG A 160 5.10 -0.12 17.97
CA ARG A 160 4.83 -1.56 18.11
C ARG A 160 6.10 -2.36 18.41
N ALA A 161 7.21 -2.04 17.75
CA ALA A 161 8.50 -2.67 18.02
C ALA A 161 9.00 -2.39 19.45
N GLY A 162 8.86 -1.14 19.93
CA GLY A 162 9.18 -0.75 21.29
C GLY A 162 8.29 -1.43 22.35
N GLY A 163 7.01 -1.66 22.04
CA GLY A 163 6.10 -2.43 22.89
C GLY A 163 6.38 -3.94 22.92
N GLN A 164 6.99 -4.48 21.85
CA GLN A 164 7.40 -5.90 21.78
C GLN A 164 8.68 -6.22 22.57
N GLN A 165 9.49 -5.21 22.94
CA GLN A 165 10.67 -5.40 23.81
C GLN A 165 10.32 -5.80 25.26
N GLN A 166 9.05 -5.75 25.68
CA GLN A 166 8.63 -6.25 26.99
C GLN A 166 8.26 -7.74 27.04
N SER A 167 8.25 -8.47 25.92
CA SER A 167 7.92 -9.90 25.92
C SER A 167 8.82 -10.84 25.12
N VAL A 168 9.91 -10.37 24.51
CA VAL A 168 10.90 -11.25 23.86
C VAL A 168 12.33 -10.85 24.18
N ARG A 169 13.08 -11.83 24.69
CA ARG A 169 14.49 -11.84 25.12
C ARG A 169 15.42 -11.02 24.20
N ALA A 170 16.27 -10.21 24.83
CA ALA A 170 17.25 -9.33 24.17
C ALA A 170 18.14 -10.03 23.13
N PRO A 171 18.32 -9.47 21.92
CA PRO A 171 19.36 -9.89 20.99
C PRO A 171 20.69 -9.18 21.29
N ASN A 172 21.79 -9.92 21.12
CA ASN A 172 23.17 -9.44 21.25
C ASN A 172 23.44 -8.19 20.39
N GLU A 173 24.26 -7.28 20.94
CA GLU A 173 24.81 -6.09 20.29
C GLU A 173 25.37 -6.41 18.89
N ILE A 174 24.85 -5.69 17.89
CA ILE A 174 25.49 -5.56 16.58
C ILE A 174 26.05 -4.13 16.51
N GLU A 175 27.38 -4.02 16.46
CA GLU A 175 28.09 -2.76 16.24
C GLU A 175 27.68 -2.14 14.89
N ILE A 176 27.21 -0.90 14.92
CA ILE A 176 26.94 -0.08 13.73
C ILE A 176 28.23 0.69 13.40
N PRO A 177 28.83 0.51 12.21
CA PRO A 177 29.98 1.31 11.80
C PRO A 177 29.54 2.76 11.61
N LYS A 178 30.24 3.69 12.26
CA LYS A 178 30.09 5.13 12.00
C LYS A 178 30.67 5.44 10.62
N ALA A 179 29.80 5.67 9.63
CA ALA A 179 30.18 6.33 8.39
C ALA A 179 29.54 7.72 8.38
N GLU A 180 30.40 8.73 8.45
CA GLU A 180 30.08 10.14 8.24
C GLU A 180 29.68 10.37 6.78
N GLY A 181 28.58 11.08 6.56
CA GLY A 181 28.14 11.52 5.22
C GLY A 181 26.63 11.52 5.07
N THR A 182 26.01 12.69 5.11
CA THR A 182 24.57 12.88 4.91
C THR A 182 24.18 12.57 3.47
N LEU A 183 23.12 11.79 3.29
CA LEU A 183 22.62 11.31 1.99
C LEU A 183 21.83 12.38 1.19
N PHE A 184 22.22 13.65 1.33
CA PHE A 184 21.67 14.79 0.61
C PHE A 184 22.81 15.71 0.19
N ASP A 185 23.62 15.23 -0.74
CA ASP A 185 24.39 16.03 -1.71
C ASP A 185 24.55 15.22 -3.01
#